data_AF-A0A067RS65-F1
#
_entry.id   AF-A0A067RS65-F1
#
_cell.length_a   1.000
_cell.length_b   1.000
_cell.length_c   1.000
_cell.angle_alpha   90.00
_cell.angle_beta   90.00
_cell.angle_gamma   90.00
#
_symmetry.space_group_name_H-M   'P 1'
#
loop_
_entity.id
_entity.type
_entity.pdbx_description
1 polymer ?
#
loop_
_entity_poly.entity_id
_entity_poly.type
_entity_poly.pdbx_seq_one_letter_code
_entity_poly.pdbx_strand_id
1 'polypeptide(L)'
;MNNPADHLSRGRQADGLCSLDSWWHGPDWLVKHHASWPHDITIPATSLPEARKTAPQVLTVTTPEPLLHVSRFSSYWKLLHITAWVFRFTTAVKEKRKFRNNPTALELESARAYWIRKVQEQCFTTELTTVISVMKELPL
;
A
#
# COMPACT_ATOMS: atom_id res chain seq x y z
N MET A 1 37.47 8.82 -8.56
CA MET A 1 36.58 7.64 -8.72
C MET A 1 37.41 6.38 -8.54
N ASN A 2 37.30 5.72 -7.39
CA ASN A 2 37.91 4.41 -7.16
C ASN A 2 36.88 3.52 -6.44
N ASN A 3 35.73 3.30 -7.09
CA ASN A 3 34.68 2.42 -6.59
C ASN A 3 34.81 1.06 -7.31
N PRO A 4 35.21 -0.02 -6.63
CA PRO A 4 35.37 -1.32 -7.28
C PRO A 4 34.06 -1.83 -7.91
N ALA A 5 32.89 -1.44 -7.37
CA ALA A 5 31.58 -1.76 -7.93
C ALA A 5 31.35 -1.18 -9.34
N ASP A 6 32.08 -0.12 -9.72
CA ASP A 6 31.96 0.49 -11.05
C ASP A 6 32.46 -0.45 -12.16
N HIS A 7 33.38 -1.37 -11.85
CA HIS A 7 33.89 -2.32 -12.86
C HIS A 7 32.80 -3.30 -13.31
N LEU A 8 31.97 -3.78 -12.38
CA LEU A 8 30.87 -4.69 -12.70
C LEU A 8 29.70 -3.95 -13.34
N SER A 9 29.32 -2.78 -12.81
CA SER A 9 28.17 -2.00 -13.32
C SER A 9 28.39 -1.45 -14.73
N ARG A 10 29.65 -1.35 -15.19
CA ARG A 10 30.01 -0.96 -16.57
C ARG A 10 30.20 -2.14 -17.53
N GLY A 11 29.83 -3.36 -17.12
CA GLY A 11 29.76 -4.53 -18.00
C GLY A 11 31.09 -5.25 -18.22
N ARG A 12 32.04 -5.19 -17.27
CA ARG A 12 33.26 -5.99 -17.35
C ARG A 12 32.92 -7.48 -17.16
N GLN A 13 33.53 -8.33 -17.99
CA GLN A 13 33.34 -9.78 -17.92
C GLN A 13 33.87 -10.34 -16.58
N ALA A 14 33.16 -11.33 -16.03
CA ALA A 14 33.45 -11.91 -14.71
C ALA A 14 34.89 -12.43 -14.58
N ASP A 15 35.44 -12.98 -15.66
CA ASP A 15 36.79 -13.55 -15.69
C ASP A 15 37.86 -12.48 -15.43
N GLY A 16 37.62 -11.24 -15.89
CA GLY A 16 38.51 -10.10 -15.63
C GLY A 16 38.38 -9.54 -14.21
N LEU A 17 37.32 -9.91 -13.49
CA LEU A 17 37.07 -9.49 -12.10
C LEU A 17 37.91 -10.29 -11.11
N CYS A 18 38.12 -11.58 -11.39
CA CYS A 18 38.98 -12.44 -10.59
C CYS A 18 40.41 -11.90 -10.50
N SER A 19 40.90 -11.25 -11.56
CA SER A 19 42.24 -10.62 -11.60
C SER A 19 42.32 -9.21 -11.01
N LEU A 20 41.20 -8.60 -10.60
CA LEU A 20 41.19 -7.25 -10.02
C LEU A 20 41.35 -7.32 -8.51
N ASP A 21 42.55 -6.99 -8.04
CA ASP A 21 42.86 -6.92 -6.61
C ASP A 21 41.94 -5.94 -5.87
N SER A 22 41.65 -4.80 -6.48
CA SER A 22 40.76 -3.77 -5.93
C SER A 22 39.30 -4.23 -5.75
N TRP A 23 38.86 -5.25 -6.49
CA TRP A 23 37.53 -5.83 -6.30
C TRP A 23 37.42 -6.60 -4.99
N TRP A 24 38.46 -7.36 -4.65
CA TRP A 24 38.49 -8.21 -3.46
C TRP A 24 38.94 -7.46 -2.20
N HIS A 25 39.91 -6.56 -2.35
CA HIS A 25 40.53 -5.85 -1.23
C HIS A 25 40.06 -4.41 -1.07
N GLY A 26 39.28 -3.91 -2.04
CA GLY A 26 38.85 -2.52 -2.07
C GLY A 26 39.96 -1.56 -2.52
N PRO A 27 39.74 -0.25 -2.40
CA PRO A 27 40.73 0.76 -2.75
C PRO A 27 41.93 0.76 -1.80
N ASP A 28 43.15 0.96 -2.33
CA ASP A 28 44.39 0.98 -1.53
C ASP A 28 44.37 1.89 -0.30
N TRP A 29 43.63 3.01 -0.37
CA TRP A 29 43.54 3.95 0.75
C TRP A 29 42.71 3.41 1.91
N LEU A 30 41.80 2.46 1.66
CA LEU A 30 40.92 1.90 2.69
C LEU A 30 41.71 0.97 3.64
N VAL A 31 42.73 0.28 3.11
CA VAL A 31 43.61 -0.61 3.87
C VAL A 31 44.70 0.16 4.63
N LYS A 32 44.95 1.43 4.26
CA LYS A 32 45.92 2.31 4.90
C LYS A 32 45.33 3.02 6.12
N HIS A 33 46.19 3.60 6.94
CA HIS A 33 45.81 4.38 8.12
C HIS A 33 44.78 5.46 7.76
N HIS A 34 43.84 5.75 8.66
CA HIS A 34 42.71 6.68 8.42
C HIS A 34 43.15 8.08 7.95
N ALA A 35 44.36 8.51 8.32
CA ALA A 35 44.95 9.76 7.82
C ALA A 35 45.18 9.78 6.29
N SER A 36 45.28 8.62 5.65
CA SER A 36 45.42 8.46 4.20
C SER A 36 44.07 8.41 3.47
N TRP A 37 42.96 8.51 4.18
CA TRP A 37 41.64 8.49 3.57
C TRP A 37 41.36 9.82 2.85
N PRO A 38 40.61 9.80 1.75
CA PRO A 38 40.18 11.03 1.09
C PRO A 38 39.32 11.85 2.06
N HIS A 39 39.76 13.07 2.38
CA HIS A 39 39.06 13.98 3.29
C HIS A 39 37.84 14.64 2.63
N ASP A 40 37.75 14.55 1.31
CA ASP A 40 36.68 15.11 0.50
C ASP A 40 35.87 13.99 -0.15
N ILE A 41 35.15 13.23 0.68
CA ILE A 41 34.04 12.41 0.19
C ILE A 41 32.89 13.39 -0.03
N THR A 42 32.97 14.16 -1.12
CA THR A 42 31.82 14.92 -1.59
C THR A 42 30.78 13.88 -1.99
N ILE A 43 29.85 13.55 -1.10
CA ILE A 43 28.63 12.83 -1.47
C ILE A 43 27.89 13.83 -2.34
N PRO A 44 27.84 13.66 -3.68
CA PRO A 44 27.08 14.59 -4.48
C PRO A 44 25.65 14.51 -3.95
N ALA A 45 25.03 15.66 -3.69
CA ALA A 45 23.60 15.75 -3.35
C ALA A 45 22.71 15.36 -4.57
N THR A 46 23.21 14.47 -5.42
CA THR A 46 22.47 13.84 -6.50
C THR A 46 21.54 12.83 -5.85
N SER A 47 20.33 13.31 -5.61
CA SER A 47 19.09 12.54 -5.60
C SER A 47 19.32 11.03 -5.57
N LEU A 48 19.27 10.43 -4.37
CA LEU A 48 19.00 9.00 -4.25
C LEU A 48 17.83 8.72 -5.21
N PRO A 49 17.93 7.77 -6.16
CA PRO A 49 16.77 7.38 -6.98
C PRO A 49 15.59 6.96 -6.09
N GLU A 50 15.90 6.50 -4.87
CA GLU A 50 14.99 6.14 -3.79
C GLU A 50 14.53 7.29 -2.91
N ALA A 51 15.05 8.52 -3.08
CA ALA A 51 14.45 9.69 -2.47
C ALA A 51 13.07 9.84 -3.09
N ARG A 52 12.07 9.30 -2.39
CA ARG A 52 10.66 9.31 -2.73
C ARG A 52 10.28 10.76 -3.03
N LYS A 53 10.32 11.13 -4.32
CA LYS A 53 9.78 12.39 -4.81
C LYS A 53 8.40 12.50 -4.18
N THR A 54 8.13 13.65 -3.56
CA THR A 54 6.85 14.04 -2.96
C THR A 54 5.70 13.29 -3.60
N ALA A 55 4.90 12.58 -2.79
CA ALA A 55 3.87 11.66 -3.25
C ALA A 55 3.15 12.24 -4.47
N PRO A 56 3.15 11.54 -5.63
CA PRO A 56 2.51 12.08 -6.82
C PRO A 56 1.07 12.44 -6.48
N GLN A 57 0.61 13.60 -6.95
CA GLN A 57 -0.78 14.00 -6.82
C GLN A 57 -1.60 13.05 -7.68
N VAL A 58 -2.06 11.94 -7.09
CA VAL A 58 -2.84 10.92 -7.79
C VAL A 58 -4.28 11.40 -7.88
N LEU A 59 -4.73 11.69 -9.09
CA LEU A 59 -6.15 11.84 -9.37
C LEU A 59 -6.80 10.46 -9.26
N THR A 60 -7.61 10.26 -8.22
CA THR A 60 -8.32 9.00 -8.00
C THR A 60 -9.73 9.14 -8.56
N VAL A 61 -10.06 8.37 -9.60
CA VAL A 61 -11.43 8.27 -10.11
C VAL A 61 -12.17 7.24 -9.26
N THR A 62 -13.10 7.70 -8.43
CA THR A 62 -13.93 6.81 -7.60
C THR A 62 -15.13 6.36 -8.40
N THR A 63 -15.11 5.10 -8.87
CA THR A 63 -16.31 4.45 -9.40
C THR A 63 -17.14 3.87 -8.23
N PRO A 64 -18.48 3.85 -8.33
CA PRO A 64 -19.34 3.27 -7.30
C PRO A 64 -19.33 1.73 -7.38
N GLU A 65 -18.16 1.13 -7.23
CA GLU A 65 -18.03 -0.32 -7.10
C GLU A 65 -18.41 -0.78 -5.68
N PRO A 66 -19.05 -1.96 -5.54
CA PRO A 66 -19.28 -2.56 -4.23
C PRO A 66 -17.93 -2.89 -3.56
N LEU A 67 -17.90 -2.82 -2.23
CA LEU A 67 -16.67 -3.01 -1.44
C LEU A 67 -16.02 -4.39 -1.66
N LEU A 68 -16.82 -5.40 -2.00
CA LEU A 68 -16.37 -6.73 -2.44
C LEU A 68 -17.23 -7.18 -3.63
N HIS A 69 -16.67 -8.01 -4.51
CA HIS A 69 -17.48 -8.70 -5.52
C HIS A 69 -18.17 -9.92 -4.91
N VAL A 70 -19.47 -9.83 -4.65
CA VAL A 70 -20.29 -10.88 -4.02
C VAL A 70 -20.18 -12.22 -4.75
N SER A 71 -20.11 -12.20 -6.08
CA SER A 71 -20.01 -13.41 -6.92
C SER A 71 -18.79 -14.29 -6.63
N ARG A 72 -17.77 -13.74 -5.96
CA ARG A 72 -16.55 -14.49 -5.57
C ARG A 72 -16.71 -15.27 -4.27
N PHE A 73 -17.87 -15.17 -3.60
CA PHE A 73 -18.13 -15.81 -2.31
C PHE A 73 -19.20 -16.89 -2.47
N SER A 74 -18.85 -18.12 -2.09
CA SER A 74 -19.79 -19.25 -2.05
C SER A 74 -20.48 -19.42 -0.69
N SER A 75 -20.17 -18.57 0.29
CA SER A 75 -20.73 -18.63 1.64
C SER A 75 -21.13 -17.23 2.10
N TYR A 76 -22.42 -17.10 2.45
CA TYR A 76 -22.98 -15.89 3.03
C TYR A 76 -22.27 -15.49 4.33
N TRP A 77 -22.03 -16.46 5.23
CA TRP A 77 -21.32 -16.21 6.48
C TRP A 77 -19.88 -15.73 6.26
N LYS A 78 -19.18 -16.32 5.28
CA LYS A 78 -17.83 -15.89 4.90
C LYS A 78 -17.82 -14.45 4.37
N LEU A 79 -18.81 -14.09 3.56
CA LEU A 79 -18.99 -12.73 3.06
C LEU A 79 -19.16 -11.75 4.24
N LEU A 80 -20.09 -12.02 5.15
CA LEU A 80 -20.34 -11.16 6.32
C LEU A 80 -19.09 -10.98 7.19
N HIS A 81 -18.40 -12.08 7.50
CA HIS A 81 -17.18 -12.04 8.31
C HIS A 81 -16.10 -11.18 7.66
N ILE A 82 -15.86 -11.36 6.36
CA ILE A 82 -14.83 -10.61 5.64
C ILE A 82 -15.21 -9.13 5.56
N THR A 83 -16.47 -8.82 5.26
CA THR A 83 -16.95 -7.42 5.27
C THR A 83 -16.78 -6.77 6.65
N ALA A 84 -17.14 -7.47 7.73
CA ALA A 84 -16.95 -6.96 9.09
C ALA A 84 -15.46 -6.72 9.42
N TRP A 85 -14.58 -7.62 8.99
CA TRP A 85 -13.13 -7.41 9.11
C TRP A 85 -12.63 -6.18 8.35
N VAL A 86 -13.13 -5.95 7.13
CA VAL A 86 -12.77 -4.75 6.36
C VAL A 86 -13.23 -3.48 7.08
N PHE A 87 -14.48 -3.43 7.54
CA PHE A 87 -14.99 -2.29 8.31
C PHE A 87 -14.14 -2.01 9.54
N ARG A 88 -13.86 -3.04 10.34
CA ARG A 88 -13.01 -2.93 11.53
C ARG A 88 -11.60 -2.47 11.19
N PHE A 89 -11.00 -2.99 10.12
CA PHE A 89 -9.68 -2.52 9.68
C PHE A 89 -9.71 -1.04 9.33
N THR A 90 -10.74 -0.57 8.62
CA THR A 90 -10.84 0.84 8.25
C THR A 90 -10.99 1.78 9.46
N THR A 91 -11.79 1.40 10.46
CA THR A 91 -11.92 2.18 11.70
C THR A 91 -10.63 2.11 12.52
N ALA A 92 -10.03 0.94 12.66
CA ALA A 92 -8.77 0.76 13.38
C ALA A 92 -7.61 1.58 12.79
N VAL A 93 -7.50 1.67 11.47
CA VAL A 93 -6.48 2.51 10.80
C VAL A 93 -6.74 4.00 11.10
N LYS A 94 -7.99 4.45 11.03
CA LYS A 94 -8.36 5.84 11.33
C LYS A 94 -8.10 6.21 12.79
N GLU A 95 -8.42 5.30 13.71
CA GLU A 95 -8.30 5.50 15.16
C GLU A 95 -6.93 5.08 15.73
N LYS A 96 -6.02 4.54 14.90
CA LYS A 96 -4.73 3.96 15.31
C LYS A 96 -4.86 2.91 16.42
N ARG A 97 -5.95 2.13 16.40
CA ARG A 97 -6.25 1.09 17.39
C ARG A 97 -5.82 -0.29 16.90
N LYS A 98 -5.36 -1.13 17.82
CA LYS A 98 -5.09 -2.54 17.56
C LYS A 98 -6.37 -3.35 17.74
N PHE A 99 -6.53 -4.39 16.92
CA PHE A 99 -7.62 -5.35 17.03
C PHE A 99 -7.09 -6.75 16.66
N ARG A 100 -7.52 -7.78 17.41
CA ARG A 100 -7.08 -9.18 17.21
C ARG A 100 -8.19 -10.23 17.36
N ASN A 101 -9.31 -9.87 17.98
CA ASN A 101 -10.40 -10.80 18.26
C ASN A 101 -11.29 -11.00 17.03
N ASN A 102 -12.18 -11.99 17.05
CA ASN A 102 -13.19 -12.14 16.00
C ASN A 102 -14.15 -10.93 15.91
N PRO A 103 -14.80 -10.71 14.75
CA PRO A 103 -15.92 -9.78 14.62
C PRO A 103 -17.00 -10.07 15.67
N THR A 104 -17.50 -9.03 16.30
CA THR A 104 -18.63 -9.11 17.23
C THR A 104 -19.93 -9.29 16.45
N ALA A 105 -21.00 -9.73 17.12
CA ALA A 105 -22.32 -9.85 16.51
C ALA A 105 -22.81 -8.52 15.92
N LEU A 106 -22.52 -7.39 16.57
CA LEU A 106 -22.90 -6.05 16.08
C LEU A 106 -22.19 -5.68 14.77
N GLU A 107 -20.93 -6.06 14.63
CA GLU A 107 -20.18 -5.81 13.38
C GLU A 107 -20.64 -6.73 12.24
N LEU A 108 -21.03 -7.97 12.56
CA LEU A 108 -21.66 -8.86 11.58
C LEU A 108 -23.03 -8.33 11.14
N GLU A 109 -23.81 -7.77 12.06
CA GLU A 109 -25.09 -7.13 11.73
C GLU A 109 -24.89 -5.88 10.87
N SER A 110 -23.86 -5.08 11.16
CA SER A 110 -23.49 -3.93 10.34
C SER A 110 -23.07 -4.35 8.93
N ALA A 111 -22.31 -5.44 8.80
CA ALA A 111 -21.96 -6.04 7.51
C ALA A 111 -23.20 -6.55 6.76
N ARG A 112 -24.16 -7.17 7.46
CA ARG A 112 -25.42 -7.63 6.89
C ARG A 112 -26.26 -6.47 6.37
N ALA A 113 -26.46 -5.44 7.18
CA ALA A 113 -27.21 -4.25 6.81
C ALA A 113 -26.60 -3.56 5.58
N TYR A 114 -25.26 -3.51 5.49
CA TYR A 114 -24.57 -3.01 4.30
C TYR A 114 -24.96 -3.79 3.04
N TRP A 115 -24.94 -5.12 3.08
CA TRP A 115 -25.27 -5.95 1.92
C TRP A 115 -26.75 -5.87 1.53
N ILE A 116 -27.66 -5.83 2.51
CA ILE A 116 -29.09 -5.62 2.26
C ILE A 116 -29.28 -4.29 1.53
N ARG A 117 -28.69 -3.21 2.04
CA ARG A 117 -28.77 -1.88 1.42
C ARG A 117 -28.18 -1.88 0.01
N LYS A 118 -27.06 -2.58 -0.21
CA LYS A 118 -26.44 -2.67 -1.55
C LYS A 118 -27.32 -3.40 -2.55
N VAL A 119 -27.97 -4.49 -2.15
CA VAL A 119 -28.94 -5.18 -3.02
C VAL A 119 -30.17 -4.30 -3.27
N GLN A 120 -30.65 -3.59 -2.25
CA GLN A 120 -31.75 -2.63 -2.41
C GLN A 120 -31.40 -1.53 -3.42
N GLU A 121 -30.21 -0.93 -3.30
CA GLU A 121 -29.69 0.07 -4.24
C GLU A 121 -29.55 -0.47 -5.67
N GLN A 122 -29.33 -1.78 -5.86
CA GLN A 122 -29.16 -2.38 -7.18
C GLN A 122 -30.49 -2.81 -7.83
N CYS A 123 -31.42 -3.32 -7.03
CA CYS A 123 -32.65 -3.94 -7.54
C CYS A 123 -33.88 -3.03 -7.44
N PHE A 124 -33.88 -2.05 -6.52
CA PHE A 124 -35.05 -1.27 -6.15
C PHE A 124 -34.77 0.25 -6.19
N THR A 125 -34.02 0.70 -7.21
CA THR A 125 -33.62 2.10 -7.36
C THR A 125 -34.81 3.06 -7.42
N THR A 126 -35.85 2.72 -8.17
CA THR A 126 -37.07 3.51 -8.32
C THR A 126 -37.84 3.61 -7.00
N GLU A 127 -38.05 2.49 -6.32
CA GLU A 127 -38.74 2.44 -5.03
C GLU A 127 -37.97 3.18 -3.93
N LEU A 128 -36.65 3.06 -3.90
CA LEU A 128 -35.82 3.86 -2.98
C LEU A 128 -35.97 5.35 -3.24
N THR A 129 -35.98 5.75 -4.52
CA THR A 129 -36.11 7.17 -4.89
C THR A 129 -37.48 7.71 -4.48
N THR A 130 -38.56 6.94 -4.66
CA THR A 130 -39.90 7.33 -4.25
C THR A 130 -40.04 7.39 -2.73
N VAL A 131 -39.54 6.40 -1.98
CA VAL A 131 -39.56 6.42 -0.51
C VAL A 131 -38.77 7.60 0.03
N ILE A 132 -37.58 7.88 -0.50
CA ILE A 132 -36.77 9.04 -0.08
C ILE A 132 -37.49 10.35 -0.38
N SER A 133 -38.18 10.45 -1.52
CA SER A 133 -38.99 11.62 -1.85
C SER A 133 -40.13 11.80 -0.85
N VAL A 134 -40.88 10.74 -0.55
CA VAL A 134 -41.99 10.79 0.42
C VAL A 134 -41.49 11.14 1.84
N MET A 135 -40.33 10.61 2.24
CA MET A 135 -39.74 10.91 3.55
C MET A 135 -39.26 12.37 3.67
N LYS A 136 -38.94 13.05 2.57
CA LYS A 136 -38.58 14.48 2.57
C LYS A 136 -39.80 15.40 2.65
N GLU A 137 -40.96 14.93 2.21
CA GLU A 137 -42.22 15.67 2.21
C GLU A 137 -43.01 15.53 3.53
N LEU A 138 -42.52 14.73 4.50
CA LEU A 138 -43.12 14.62 5.83
C LEU A 138 -42.77 15.87 6.67
N PRO A 139 -43.76 16.65 7.13
CA PRO A 139 -43.51 17.76 8.04
C PRO A 139 -43.05 17.20 9.40
N LEU A 140 -42.07 17.88 10.00
CA LEU A 140 -41.54 17.62 11.35
C LEU A 140 -42.62 17.63 12.43
#